data_AF-A0A3M1INA7-F1
#
_entry.id   AF-A0A3M1INA7-F1
#
_cell.length_a   1.000
_cell.length_b   1.000
_cell.length_c   1.000
_cell.angle_alpha   90.00
_cell.angle_beta   90.00
_cell.angle_gamma   90.00
#
_symmetry.space_group_name_H-M   'P 1'
#
loop_
_entity.id
_entity.type
_entity.pdbx_description
1 polymer ?
#
loop_
_entity_poly.entity_id
_entity_poly.type
_entity_poly.pdbx_seq_one_letter_code
_entity_poly.pdbx_strand_id
1 'polypeptide(L)'
;MYPGGFRELVQGWSKGFASGASQTRGATLAWIIAWITGLTTAALACVLSAGQPLWLAIYACCAGQVAWMGRQVGAFRLVTALLYPLPLAFFFAVFALAAFRRGRTVSWKGRTIHAD
;
A
#
# COMPACT_ATOMS: atom_id res chain seq x y z
N MET A 1 5.50 -10.11 16.54
CA MET A 1 6.44 -9.40 15.65
C MET A 1 6.36 -7.86 15.73
N TYR A 2 5.50 -7.26 16.58
CA TYR A 2 5.56 -5.84 16.98
C TYR A 2 5.03 -5.70 18.42
N PRO A 3 5.90 -5.69 19.45
CA PRO A 3 5.45 -5.65 20.84
C PRO A 3 4.73 -4.35 21.24
N GLY A 4 4.98 -3.23 20.55
CA GLY A 4 4.33 -1.93 20.73
C GLY A 4 3.04 -1.73 19.91
N GLY A 5 2.50 -2.80 19.30
CA GLY A 5 1.22 -2.78 18.60
C GLY A 5 1.21 -1.95 17.31
N PHE A 6 0.05 -1.37 16.97
CA PHE A 6 -0.22 -0.71 15.70
C PHE A 6 0.77 0.43 15.38
N ARG A 7 1.21 1.19 16.40
CA ARG A 7 2.12 2.32 16.22
C ARG A 7 3.51 1.88 15.78
N GLU A 8 4.00 0.77 16.30
CA GLU A 8 5.31 0.20 15.93
C GLU A 8 5.26 -0.44 14.55
N LEU A 9 4.13 -1.07 14.20
CA LEU A 9 3.88 -1.62 12.86
C LEU A 9 3.91 -0.53 11.79
N VAL A 10 3.26 0.62 12.03
CA VAL A 10 3.27 1.78 11.13
C VAL A 10 4.67 2.38 11.01
N GLN A 11 5.44 2.46 12.10
CA GLN A 11 6.81 2.97 12.06
C GLN A 11 7.77 2.04 11.31
N GLY A 12 7.66 0.72 11.52
CA GLY A 12 8.45 -0.28 10.80
C GLY A 12 8.17 -0.22 9.30
N TRP A 13 6.89 -0.16 8.92
CA TRP A 13 6.47 -0.01 7.52
C TRP A 13 6.95 1.30 6.88
N SER A 14 6.83 2.43 7.59
CA SER A 14 7.28 3.74 7.08
C SER A 14 8.78 3.78 6.80
N LYS A 15 9.61 3.21 7.68
CA LYS A 15 11.06 3.12 7.48
C LYS A 15 11.41 2.18 6.33
N GLY A 16 10.75 1.02 6.26
CA GLY A 16 10.91 0.07 5.16
C GLY A 16 10.53 0.68 3.81
N PHE A 17 9.47 1.50 3.77
CA PHE A 17 9.03 2.16 2.55
C PHE A 17 10.00 3.26 2.11
N ALA A 18 10.48 4.10 3.03
CA ALA A 18 11.46 5.15 2.70
C ALA A 18 12.79 4.56 2.20
N SER A 19 13.29 3.50 2.86
CA SER A 19 14.52 2.80 2.47
C SER A 19 14.35 1.94 1.21
N GLY A 20 13.16 1.35 0.99
CA GLY A 20 12.86 0.57 -0.19
C GLY A 20 12.67 1.45 -1.44
N ALA A 21 11.99 2.58 -1.29
CA ALA A 21 11.79 3.54 -2.38
C ALA A 21 13.12 4.21 -2.81
N SER A 22 14.04 4.49 -1.88
CA SER A 22 15.34 5.08 -2.22
C SER A 22 16.32 4.10 -2.88
N GLN A 23 16.20 2.81 -2.60
CA GLN A 23 17.03 1.76 -3.22
C GLN A 23 16.47 1.21 -4.55
N THR A 24 15.21 1.51 -4.86
CA THR A 24 14.56 1.05 -6.09
C THR A 24 14.86 2.00 -7.24
N ARG A 25 15.19 1.47 -8.43
CA ARG A 25 15.37 2.28 -9.65
C ARG A 25 14.11 3.11 -9.92
N GLY A 26 14.27 4.40 -10.19
CA GLY A 26 13.15 5.34 -10.35
C GLY A 26 12.10 4.90 -11.37
N ALA A 27 12.51 4.27 -12.48
CA ALA A 27 11.59 3.72 -13.47
C ALA A 27 10.72 2.58 -12.91
N THR A 28 11.28 1.67 -12.11
CA THR A 28 10.54 0.60 -11.45
C THR A 28 9.57 1.17 -10.41
N LEU A 29 9.99 2.19 -9.66
CA LEU A 29 9.11 2.88 -8.73
C LEU A 29 7.92 3.53 -9.44
N ALA A 30 8.15 4.18 -10.60
CA ALA A 30 7.09 4.77 -11.40
C ALA A 30 6.08 3.73 -11.90
N TRP A 31 6.54 2.56 -12.34
CA TRP A 31 5.66 1.44 -12.71
C TRP A 31 4.82 0.92 -11.54
N ILE A 32 5.41 0.83 -10.35
CA ILE A 32 4.68 0.44 -9.13
C ILE A 32 3.60 1.47 -8.80
N ILE A 33 3.93 2.77 -8.87
CA ILE A 33 2.97 3.87 -8.62
C ILE A 33 1.84 3.81 -9.64
N ALA A 34 2.16 3.68 -10.94
CA ALA A 34 1.16 3.58 -12.01
C ALA A 34 0.22 2.38 -11.79
N TRP A 35 0.78 1.23 -11.41
CA TRP A 35 -0.01 0.03 -11.13
C TRP A 35 -0.94 0.19 -9.92
N ILE A 36 -0.44 0.71 -8.80
CA ILE A 36 -1.26 1.01 -7.61
C ILE A 36 -2.36 2.01 -7.95
N THR A 37 -2.04 3.02 -8.76
CA THR A 37 -3.01 4.03 -9.22
C THR A 37 -4.11 3.39 -10.05
N GLY A 38 -3.77 2.53 -11.01
CA GLY A 38 -4.74 1.79 -11.83
C GLY A 38 -5.68 0.92 -10.99
N LEU A 39 -5.15 0.18 -10.01
CA LEU A 39 -5.95 -0.62 -9.08
C LEU A 39 -6.91 0.24 -8.24
N THR A 40 -6.46 1.42 -7.81
CA THR A 40 -7.27 2.37 -7.03
C THR A 40 -8.41 2.94 -7.88
N THR A 41 -8.10 3.38 -9.09
CA THR A 41 -9.07 3.94 -10.03
C THR A 41 -10.12 2.91 -10.42
N ALA A 42 -9.74 1.65 -10.67
CA ALA A 42 -10.67 0.57 -10.97
C ALA A 42 -11.66 0.32 -9.82
N ALA A 43 -11.18 0.30 -8.56
CA ALA A 43 -12.03 0.17 -7.38
C ALA A 43 -12.99 1.36 -7.23
N LEU A 44 -12.49 2.59 -7.32
CA LEU A 44 -13.30 3.80 -7.23
C LEU A 44 -14.34 3.88 -8.34
N ALA A 45 -13.94 3.61 -9.58
CA ALA A 45 -14.84 3.64 -10.73
C ALA A 45 -15.94 2.57 -10.59
N CYS A 46 -15.63 1.38 -10.09
CA CYS A 46 -16.64 0.36 -9.82
C CYS A 46 -17.69 0.83 -8.79
N VAL A 47 -17.27 1.52 -7.72
CA VAL A 47 -18.17 2.05 -6.69
C VAL A 47 -18.98 3.24 -7.22
N LEU A 48 -18.32 4.21 -7.84
CA LEU A 48 -18.96 5.45 -8.34
C LEU A 48 -19.91 5.21 -9.51
N SER A 49 -19.65 4.20 -10.33
CA SER A 49 -20.52 3.83 -11.46
C SER A 49 -21.67 2.90 -11.07
N ALA A 50 -21.92 2.70 -9.77
CA ALA A 50 -22.96 1.80 -9.24
C ALA A 50 -22.86 0.37 -9.80
N GLY A 51 -21.65 -0.13 -10.03
CA GLY A 51 -21.44 -1.50 -10.50
C GLY A 51 -21.79 -1.74 -11.97
N GLN A 52 -21.67 -0.72 -12.83
CA GLN A 52 -21.72 -0.89 -14.28
C GLN A 52 -20.89 -2.10 -14.74
N PRO A 53 -21.40 -2.95 -15.65
CA PRO A 53 -20.84 -4.27 -15.94
C PRO A 53 -19.40 -4.21 -16.46
N LEU A 54 -19.05 -3.16 -17.19
CA LEU A 54 -17.68 -2.91 -17.65
C LEU A 54 -16.70 -2.72 -16.48
N TRP A 55 -17.06 -1.86 -15.52
CA TRP A 55 -16.23 -1.58 -14.36
C TRP A 55 -16.16 -2.76 -13.40
N LEU A 56 -17.23 -3.54 -13.29
CA LEU A 56 -17.25 -4.79 -12.54
C LEU A 56 -16.30 -5.84 -13.16
N ALA A 57 -16.28 -5.96 -14.49
CA ALA A 57 -15.36 -6.86 -15.20
C ALA A 57 -13.89 -6.41 -15.03
N ILE A 58 -13.62 -5.10 -15.12
CA ILE A 58 -12.28 -4.54 -14.86
C ILE A 58 -11.86 -4.82 -13.41
N TYR A 59 -12.76 -4.59 -12.44
CA TYR A 59 -12.50 -4.89 -11.03
C TYR A 59 -12.19 -6.38 -10.80
N ALA A 60 -12.97 -7.28 -11.42
CA ALA A 60 -12.75 -8.72 -11.32
C ALA A 60 -11.39 -9.13 -11.93
N CYS A 61 -11.01 -8.53 -13.06
CA CYS A 61 -9.70 -8.75 -13.67
C CYS A 61 -8.56 -8.28 -12.75
N CYS A 62 -8.69 -7.08 -12.17
CA CYS A 62 -7.75 -6.55 -11.17
C CYS A 62 -7.66 -7.44 -9.93
N ALA A 63 -8.79 -7.89 -9.39
CA ALA A 63 -8.83 -8.81 -8.25
C ALA A 63 -8.16 -10.15 -8.59
N GLY A 64 -8.36 -10.66 -9.80
CA GLY A 64 -7.68 -11.85 -10.32
C GLY A 64 -6.16 -11.65 -10.42
N GLN A 65 -5.71 -10.50 -10.94
CA GLN A 65 -4.29 -10.16 -11.03
C GLN A 65 -3.64 -10.10 -9.63
N VAL A 66 -4.32 -9.47 -8.67
CA VAL A 66 -3.87 -9.39 -7.27
C VAL A 66 -3.87 -10.77 -6.61
N ALA A 67 -4.87 -11.61 -6.86
CA ALA A 67 -4.91 -12.98 -6.36
C ALA A 67 -3.75 -13.82 -6.90
N TRP A 68 -3.45 -13.72 -8.19
CA TRP A 68 -2.37 -14.45 -8.82
C TRP A 68 -1.00 -14.02 -8.27
N MET A 69 -0.74 -12.72 -8.17
CA MET A 69 0.49 -12.20 -7.58
C MET A 69 0.60 -12.52 -6.09
N GLY A 70 -0.51 -12.41 -5.35
CA GLY A 70 -0.58 -12.74 -3.93
C GLY A 70 -0.19 -14.20 -3.67
N ARG A 71 -0.67 -15.14 -4.51
CA ARG A 71 -0.29 -16.55 -4.41
C ARG A 71 1.20 -16.81 -4.64
N GLN A 72 1.91 -15.95 -5.37
CA GLN A 72 3.36 -16.07 -5.57
C GLN A 72 4.16 -15.54 -4.37
N VAL A 73 3.62 -14.58 -3.62
CA VAL A 73 4.29 -13.98 -2.45
C VAL A 73 3.96 -14.72 -1.14
N GLY A 74 2.84 -15.45 -1.08
CA GLY A 74 2.48 -16.29 0.07
C GLY A 74 1.11 -16.96 -0.04
N ALA A 75 0.69 -17.66 1.01
CA ALA A 75 -0.62 -18.32 1.08
C ALA A 75 -1.75 -17.34 1.45
N PHE A 76 -1.90 -16.26 0.68
CA PHE A 76 -2.98 -15.29 0.90
C PHE A 76 -4.31 -15.86 0.41
N ARG A 77 -5.36 -15.74 1.24
CA ARG A 77 -6.70 -16.24 0.91
C ARG A 77 -7.29 -15.46 -0.28
N LEU A 78 -8.08 -16.13 -1.13
CA LEU A 78 -8.77 -15.49 -2.26
C LEU A 78 -9.69 -14.33 -1.81
N VAL A 79 -10.25 -14.43 -0.61
CA VAL A 79 -11.07 -13.39 0.04
C VAL A 79 -10.28 -12.08 0.21
N THR A 80 -8.98 -12.16 0.51
CA THR A 80 -8.09 -10.99 0.63
C THR A 80 -7.88 -10.29 -0.72
N ALA A 81 -7.91 -11.03 -1.83
CA ALA A 81 -7.79 -10.47 -3.17
C ALA A 81 -9.11 -9.81 -3.63
N LEU A 82 -10.27 -10.34 -3.22
CA LEU A 82 -11.56 -9.69 -3.48
C LEU A 82 -11.72 -8.40 -2.65
N LEU A 83 -11.18 -8.39 -1.43
CA LEU A 83 -11.12 -7.24 -0.54
C LEU A 83 -9.86 -6.40 -0.75
N TYR A 84 -9.14 -6.51 -1.88
CA TYR A 84 -7.93 -5.73 -2.14
C TYR A 84 -8.05 -4.20 -1.91
N PRO A 85 -9.20 -3.52 -2.08
CA PRO A 85 -9.30 -2.10 -1.73
C PRO A 85 -9.02 -1.82 -0.25
N LEU A 86 -9.25 -2.77 0.66
CA LEU A 86 -9.02 -2.61 2.09
C LEU A 86 -7.52 -2.53 2.46
N PRO A 87 -6.64 -3.48 2.07
CA PRO A 87 -5.21 -3.34 2.26
C PRO A 87 -4.63 -2.18 1.45
N LEU A 88 -5.22 -1.80 0.30
CA LEU A 88 -4.84 -0.59 -0.41
C LEU A 88 -5.11 0.68 0.42
N ALA A 89 -6.30 0.78 1.02
CA ALA A 89 -6.65 1.88 1.90
C ALA A 89 -5.76 1.92 3.14
N PHE A 90 -5.45 0.76 3.73
CA PHE A 90 -4.49 0.65 4.81
C PHE A 90 -3.11 1.15 4.39
N PHE A 91 -2.63 0.75 3.20
CA PHE A 91 -1.38 1.22 2.63
C PHE A 91 -1.37 2.75 2.48
N PHE A 92 -2.41 3.34 1.90
CA PHE A 92 -2.53 4.80 1.77
C PHE A 92 -2.59 5.49 3.14
N ALA A 93 -3.30 4.93 4.11
CA ALA A 93 -3.36 5.50 5.47
C ALA A 93 -2.00 5.50 6.16
N VAL A 94 -1.25 4.39 6.05
CA VAL A 94 0.12 4.28 6.57
C VAL A 94 1.05 5.24 5.84
N PHE A 95 0.95 5.32 4.52
CA PHE A 95 1.78 6.21 3.70
C PHE A 95 1.49 7.69 4.01
N ALA A 96 0.22 8.08 4.10
CA ALA A 96 -0.19 9.42 4.49
C ALA A 96 0.32 9.76 5.90
N LEU A 97 0.17 8.85 6.88
CA LEU A 97 0.67 9.08 8.23
C LEU A 97 2.21 9.18 8.27
N ALA A 98 2.90 8.41 7.45
CA ALA A 98 4.35 8.49 7.28
C ALA A 98 4.77 9.83 6.66
N ALA A 99 4.10 10.25 5.59
CA ALA A 99 4.35 11.52 4.91
C ALA A 99 4.07 12.73 5.83
N PHE A 100 2.98 12.71 6.59
CA PHE A 100 2.66 13.73 7.59
C PHE A 100 3.65 13.78 8.75
N ARG A 101 4.35 12.66 9.04
CA ARG A 101 5.41 12.61 10.06
C ARG A 101 6.79 12.93 9.50
N ARG A 102 6.95 13.01 8.17
CA ARG A 102 8.16 13.46 7.50
C ARG A 102 8.36 14.95 7.84
N GLY A 103 9.45 15.26 8.52
CA GLY A 103 9.72 16.61 9.05
C GLY A 103 9.44 16.82 10.54
N ARG A 104 8.85 15.85 11.25
CA ARG A 104 8.79 15.89 12.72
C ARG A 104 9.94 15.07 13.29
N THR A 105 10.83 15.73 14.03
CA THR A 105 11.94 15.13 14.77
C THR A 105 11.45 13.96 15.63
N VAL A 106 11.74 12.73 15.19
CA VAL A 106 11.42 11.54 15.97
C VAL A 106 12.62 11.24 16.86
N SER A 107 12.46 11.53 18.15
CA SER A 107 13.35 11.03 19.20
C SER A 107 13.31 9.51 19.20
N TRP A 108 14.43 8.87 18.86
CA TRP A 108 14.60 7.41 18.93
C TRP A 108 15.65 7.10 19.98
N LYS A 109 15.26 6.39 21.06
CA LYS A 109 16.14 6.01 22.19
C LYS A 109 17.07 7.14 22.68
N GLY A 110 16.51 8.33 22.95
CA GLY A 110 17.25 9.45 23.51
C GLY A 110 18.22 10.15 22.55
N ARG A 111 18.15 9.87 21.23
CA ARG A 111 18.89 10.61 20.21
C ARG A 111 17.94 11.18 19.17
N THR A 112 18.09 12.47 18.91
CA THR A 112 17.39 13.20 17.84
C THR A 112 18.08 12.89 16.52
N ILE A 113 17.39 12.23 15.60
CA ILE A 113 17.89 11.97 14.25
C ILE A 113 17.07 12.84 13.30
N HIS A 114 17.75 13.71 12.54
CA HIS A 114 17.14 14.40 11.41
C HIS A 114 16.92 13.37 10.31
N ALA A 115 15.68 13.25 9.85
CA ALA A 115 15.35 12.40 8.74
C ALA A 115 15.57 13.20 7.45
N ASP A 116 16.79 13.12 6.91
CA ASP A 116 17.07 13.47 5.52
C ASP A 116 16.56 12.35 4.58
#